data_AF-A0A090SUQ9-F1
#
_entry.id   AF-A0A090SUQ9-F1
#
_cell.length_a   1.000
_cell.length_b   1.000
_cell.length_c   1.000
_cell.angle_alpha   90.00
_cell.angle_beta   90.00
_cell.angle_gamma   90.00
#
_symmetry.space_group_name_H-M   'P 1'
#
loop_
_entity.id
_entity.type
_entity.pdbx_description
1 polymer ?
#
loop_
_entity_poly.entity_id
_entity_poly.type
_entity_poly.pdbx_seq_one_letter_code
_entity_poly.pdbx_strand_id
1 'polypeptide(L)'
;MTDNNRALMLGDIPPVHQLIDKGLDTAKAKGLSLNEIARMCGMIKPNSKSASPIFSMLRRGTMRLPLDRVIAVADNLNIDRRLLLISQLRDSLQLTIVKTDSPSEKAEFERVWKAVSAILMYTHTESEALLVNAIREVEQELDQKIEPDEETIGQFKELLRDQYAL
;
A
#
# COMPACT_ATOMS: atom_id res chain seq x y z
N MET A 1 8.64 4.85 27.99
CA MET A 1 8.74 4.91 26.52
C MET A 1 8.77 3.47 26.05
N THR A 2 7.63 2.96 25.59
CA THR A 2 7.50 1.58 25.11
C THR A 2 8.04 1.51 23.70
N ASP A 3 8.98 0.59 23.46
CA ASP A 3 9.53 0.25 22.15
C ASP A 3 8.40 -0.09 21.16
N ASN A 4 7.99 0.90 20.37
CA ASN A 4 7.11 0.71 19.22
C ASN A 4 7.84 0.07 18.02
N ASN A 5 9.09 -0.35 18.20
CA ASN A 5 9.91 -1.08 17.23
C ASN A 5 9.77 -2.60 17.33
N ARG A 6 8.64 -3.12 17.83
CA ARG A 6 8.19 -4.42 17.33
C ARG A 6 7.89 -4.22 15.86
N ALA A 7 8.86 -4.59 15.02
CA ALA A 7 8.61 -4.86 13.61
C ALA A 7 7.26 -5.57 13.53
N LEU A 8 6.24 -4.89 13.01
CA LEU A 8 4.99 -5.53 12.67
C LEU A 8 5.39 -6.79 11.92
N MET A 9 5.13 -7.97 12.49
CA MET A 9 5.18 -9.19 11.72
C MET A 9 4.22 -8.92 10.58
N LEU A 10 4.73 -8.76 9.36
CA LEU A 10 3.93 -8.22 8.24
C LEU A 10 2.78 -9.17 7.83
N GLY A 11 2.65 -10.34 8.49
CA GLY A 11 1.47 -11.21 8.48
C GLY A 11 0.28 -10.71 9.34
N ASP A 12 0.52 -9.91 10.37
CA ASP A 12 -0.51 -9.36 11.28
C ASP A 12 -1.13 -8.05 10.76
N ILE A 13 -0.79 -7.64 9.54
CA ILE A 13 -1.30 -6.41 8.95
C ILE A 13 -2.78 -6.58 8.64
N PRO A 14 -3.67 -5.79 9.27
CA PRO A 14 -5.09 -5.87 8.97
C PRO A 14 -5.34 -5.45 7.51
N PRO A 15 -6.28 -6.12 6.82
CA PRO A 15 -6.66 -5.76 5.47
C PRO A 15 -7.31 -4.36 5.43
N VAL A 16 -7.28 -3.72 4.26
CA VAL A 16 -7.73 -2.33 4.07
C VAL A 16 -9.17 -2.13 4.56
N HIS A 17 -10.06 -3.09 4.30
CA HIS A 17 -11.46 -2.98 4.71
C HIS A 17 -11.63 -2.87 6.23
N GLN A 18 -10.82 -3.56 7.04
CA GLN A 18 -10.87 -3.48 8.51
C GLN A 18 -10.36 -2.13 9.01
N LEU A 19 -9.28 -1.62 8.40
CA LEU A 19 -8.73 -0.31 8.73
C LEU A 19 -9.73 0.81 8.41
N ILE A 20 -10.35 0.75 7.23
CA ILE A 20 -11.37 1.71 6.80
C ILE A 20 -12.59 1.64 7.72
N ASP A 21 -13.05 0.44 8.09
CA ASP A 21 -14.21 0.31 8.99
C ASP A 21 -13.98 0.97 10.34
N LYS A 22 -12.84 0.69 10.96
CA LYS A 22 -12.47 1.31 12.23
C LYS A 22 -12.34 2.83 12.11
N GLY A 23 -11.75 3.31 11.02
CA GLY A 23 -11.62 4.73 10.72
C GLY A 23 -12.98 5.42 10.52
N LEU A 24 -13.90 4.79 9.79
CA LEU A 24 -15.25 5.29 9.55
C LEU A 24 -16.08 5.37 10.83
N ASP A 25 -16.01 4.36 11.69
CA ASP A 25 -16.74 4.38 12.96
C ASP A 25 -16.25 5.51 13.87
N THR A 26 -14.94 5.76 13.87
CA THR A 26 -14.33 6.90 14.58
C THR A 26 -14.79 8.25 14.00
N ALA A 27 -14.85 8.37 12.68
CA ALA A 27 -15.30 9.60 12.01
C ALA A 27 -16.81 9.86 12.21
N LYS A 28 -17.65 8.82 12.17
CA LYS A 28 -19.08 8.91 12.47
C LYS A 28 -19.36 9.31 13.91
N ALA A 29 -18.57 8.81 14.87
CA ALA A 29 -18.67 9.23 16.27
C ALA A 29 -18.41 10.74 16.46
N LYS A 30 -17.68 11.37 15.51
CA LYS A 30 -17.48 12.84 15.45
C LYS A 30 -18.60 13.58 14.70
N GLY A 31 -19.67 12.90 14.31
CA GLY A 31 -20.83 13.49 13.63
C GLY A 31 -20.69 13.67 12.12
N LEU A 32 -19.62 13.16 11.49
CA LEU A 32 -19.43 13.28 10.05
C LEU A 32 -20.30 12.27 9.28
N SER A 33 -20.99 12.74 8.24
CA SER A 33 -21.71 11.89 7.32
C SER A 33 -20.77 11.16 6.35
N LEU A 34 -21.19 10.01 5.83
CA LEU A 34 -20.42 9.25 4.83
C LEU A 34 -20.10 10.07 3.57
N ASN A 35 -20.98 11.01 3.20
CA ASN A 35 -20.76 11.89 2.05
C ASN A 35 -19.65 12.91 2.32
N GLU A 36 -19.60 13.49 3.52
CA GLU A 36 -18.54 14.41 3.91
C GLU A 36 -17.19 13.70 3.95
N ILE A 37 -17.15 12.53 4.59
CA ILE A 37 -15.93 11.72 4.69
C ILE A 37 -15.39 11.35 3.31
N ALA A 38 -16.24 10.87 2.39
CA ALA A 38 -15.77 10.49 1.06
C ALA A 38 -15.33 11.70 0.21
N ARG A 39 -15.89 12.90 0.41
CA ARG A 39 -15.35 14.13 -0.22
C ARG A 39 -13.97 14.48 0.34
N MET A 40 -13.80 14.43 1.66
CA MET A 40 -12.53 14.69 2.34
C MET A 40 -11.44 13.72 1.88
N CYS A 41 -11.80 12.44 1.72
CA CYS A 41 -10.93 11.41 1.17
C CYS A 41 -10.70 11.50 -0.35
N GLY A 42 -11.32 12.45 -1.05
CA GLY A 42 -11.22 12.58 -2.50
C GLY A 42 -11.82 11.42 -3.29
N MET A 43 -12.72 10.65 -2.66
CA MET A 43 -13.34 9.45 -3.24
C MET A 43 -14.60 9.78 -4.06
N ILE A 44 -15.09 11.02 -4.00
CA ILE A 44 -16.25 11.47 -4.79
C ILE A 44 -15.86 12.64 -5.68
N LYS A 45 -16.31 12.62 -6.94
CA LYS A 45 -16.26 13.81 -7.81
C LYS A 45 -17.14 14.94 -7.23
N PRO A 46 -16.77 16.22 -7.43
CA PRO A 46 -17.66 17.34 -7.17
C PRO A 46 -18.99 17.07 -7.89
N ASN A 47 -20.12 17.11 -7.17
CA ASN A 47 -21.50 16.87 -7.65
C ASN A 47 -22.03 15.43 -7.63
N SER A 48 -21.29 14.43 -7.17
CA SER A 48 -21.87 13.08 -7.05
C SER A 48 -22.85 12.97 -5.86
N LYS A 49 -24.00 12.32 -6.10
CA LYS A 49 -25.14 12.33 -5.17
C LYS A 49 -25.01 11.39 -3.96
N SER A 50 -24.07 10.43 -3.96
CA SER A 50 -23.90 9.50 -2.84
C SER A 50 -22.52 8.85 -2.77
N ALA A 51 -21.89 8.88 -1.59
CA ALA A 51 -20.69 8.13 -1.21
C ALA A 51 -20.96 6.69 -0.78
N SER A 52 -22.22 6.37 -0.46
CA SER A 52 -22.63 5.09 0.12
C SER A 52 -22.12 3.87 -0.67
N PRO A 53 -22.11 3.87 -2.02
CA PRO A 53 -21.59 2.73 -2.77
C PRO A 53 -20.09 2.50 -2.55
N ILE A 54 -19.29 3.56 -2.42
CA ILE A 54 -17.83 3.47 -2.42
C ILE A 54 -17.31 2.85 -1.14
N PHE A 55 -17.74 3.35 0.01
CA PHE A 55 -17.33 2.74 1.29
C PHE A 55 -17.92 1.34 1.45
N SER A 56 -19.15 1.09 0.99
CA SER A 56 -19.72 -0.26 1.00
C SER A 56 -18.88 -1.26 0.17
N MET A 57 -18.39 -0.84 -1.01
CA MET A 57 -17.53 -1.68 -1.85
C MET A 57 -16.13 -1.88 -1.26
N LEU A 58 -15.53 -0.84 -0.66
CA LEU A 58 -14.26 -0.96 0.05
C LEU A 58 -14.37 -1.92 1.25
N ARG A 59 -15.45 -1.81 2.03
CA ARG A 59 -15.74 -2.70 3.16
C ARG A 59 -15.89 -4.16 2.77
N ARG A 60 -16.46 -4.41 1.59
CA ARG A 60 -16.66 -5.77 1.05
C ARG A 60 -15.42 -6.29 0.31
N GLY A 61 -14.36 -5.48 0.18
CA GLY A 61 -13.17 -5.83 -0.60
C GLY A 61 -13.43 -5.93 -2.11
N THR A 62 -14.58 -5.48 -2.60
CA THR A 62 -14.95 -5.53 -4.03
C THR A 62 -14.38 -4.35 -4.83
N MET A 63 -13.81 -3.36 -4.14
CA MET A 63 -13.09 -2.24 -4.71
C MET A 63 -11.73 -2.12 -4.03
N ARG A 64 -10.70 -1.86 -4.83
CA ARG A 64 -9.36 -1.52 -4.32
C ARG A 64 -9.34 -0.05 -3.92
N LEU A 65 -8.68 0.28 -2.81
CA LEU A 65 -8.41 1.68 -2.47
C LEU A 65 -7.39 2.24 -3.48
N PRO A 66 -7.74 3.29 -4.25
CA PRO A 66 -6.78 3.87 -5.19
C PRO A 66 -5.54 4.41 -4.46
N LEU A 67 -4.35 4.16 -5.01
CA LEU A 67 -3.08 4.49 -4.37
C LEU A 67 -2.93 6.00 -4.14
N ASP A 68 -3.41 6.81 -5.10
CA ASP A 68 -3.47 8.28 -5.03
C ASP A 68 -4.34 8.80 -3.88
N ARG A 69 -5.22 7.95 -3.33
CA ARG A 69 -6.12 8.29 -2.21
C ARG A 69 -5.61 7.82 -0.86
N VAL A 70 -4.55 7.00 -0.79
CA VAL A 70 -4.06 6.43 0.46
C VAL A 70 -3.74 7.50 1.50
N ILE A 71 -3.01 8.56 1.12
CA ILE A 71 -2.64 9.64 2.05
C ILE A 71 -3.89 10.36 2.56
N ALA A 72 -4.77 10.79 1.64
CA ALA A 72 -5.98 11.51 2.01
C ALA A 72 -6.91 10.66 2.89
N VAL A 73 -7.07 9.36 2.58
CA VAL A 73 -7.89 8.44 3.38
C VAL A 73 -7.28 8.21 4.75
N ALA A 74 -5.97 7.98 4.83
CA ALA A 74 -5.28 7.80 6.10
C ALA A 74 -5.46 9.01 7.01
N ASP A 75 -5.22 10.22 6.50
CA ASP A 75 -5.33 11.45 7.29
C ASP A 75 -6.75 11.71 7.78
N ASN A 76 -7.74 11.61 6.87
CA ASN A 76 -9.12 11.96 7.19
C ASN A 76 -9.82 10.89 8.03
N LEU A 77 -9.35 9.64 8.01
CA LEU A 77 -9.84 8.57 8.86
C LEU A 77 -8.97 8.32 10.10
N ASN A 78 -7.92 9.13 10.30
CA ASN A 78 -6.96 8.98 11.39
C ASN A 78 -6.38 7.55 11.49
N ILE A 79 -5.97 7.02 10.34
CA ILE A 79 -5.28 5.74 10.18
C ILE A 79 -3.80 6.04 9.95
N ASP A 80 -2.90 5.23 10.51
CA ASP A 80 -1.48 5.34 10.21
C ASP A 80 -1.22 5.17 8.70
N ARG A 81 -0.59 6.17 8.08
CA ARG A 81 -0.35 6.21 6.61
C ARG A 81 0.46 5.00 6.14
N ARG A 82 1.48 4.61 6.90
CA ARG A 82 2.36 3.49 6.58
C ARG A 82 1.58 2.18 6.65
N LEU A 83 0.79 2.00 7.70
CA LEU A 83 -0.05 0.83 7.88
C LEU A 83 -1.05 0.69 6.72
N LEU A 84 -1.77 1.77 6.37
CA LEU A 84 -2.74 1.73 5.27
C LEU A 84 -2.10 1.45 3.91
N LEU A 85 -0.92 2.03 3.65
CA LEU A 85 -0.17 1.76 2.43
C LEU A 85 0.25 0.29 2.35
N ILE A 86 0.81 -0.28 3.42
CA ILE A 86 1.26 -1.67 3.40
C ILE A 86 0.06 -2.63 3.27
N SER A 87 -1.05 -2.35 3.96
CA SER A 87 -2.31 -3.10 3.77
C SER A 87 -2.79 -3.05 2.33
N GLN A 88 -2.75 -1.88 1.68
CA GLN A 88 -3.19 -1.72 0.30
C GLN A 88 -2.29 -2.49 -0.69
N LEU A 89 -0.98 -2.52 -0.45
CA LEU A 89 -0.03 -3.32 -1.24
C LEU A 89 -0.30 -4.82 -1.06
N ARG A 90 -0.51 -5.28 0.17
CA ARG A 90 -0.86 -6.68 0.47
C ARG A 90 -2.13 -7.11 -0.25
N ASP A 91 -3.22 -6.35 -0.08
CA ASP A 91 -4.52 -6.68 -0.64
C ASP A 91 -4.47 -6.64 -2.19
N SER A 92 -3.73 -5.70 -2.77
CA SER A 92 -3.54 -5.63 -4.22
C SER A 92 -2.77 -6.83 -4.77
N LEU A 93 -1.71 -7.26 -4.08
CA LEU A 93 -0.94 -8.44 -4.45
C LEU A 93 -1.79 -9.72 -4.34
N GLN A 94 -2.54 -9.85 -3.25
CA GLN A 94 -3.45 -10.98 -3.03
C GLN A 94 -4.48 -11.08 -4.15
N LEU A 95 -5.14 -9.98 -4.50
CA LEU A 95 -6.13 -9.95 -5.60
C LEU A 95 -5.51 -10.21 -6.99
N THR A 96 -4.19 -10.10 -7.13
CA THR A 96 -3.49 -10.34 -8.39
C THR A 96 -3.10 -11.80 -8.54
N ILE A 97 -2.65 -12.42 -7.44
CA ILE A 97 -2.17 -13.82 -7.43
C ILE A 97 -3.31 -14.80 -7.15
N VAL A 98 -4.17 -14.49 -6.18
CA VAL A 98 -5.24 -15.38 -5.71
C VAL A 98 -6.54 -15.04 -6.45
N LYS A 99 -6.90 -15.88 -7.42
CA LYS A 99 -8.10 -15.71 -8.26
C LYS A 99 -9.20 -16.70 -7.91
N THR A 100 -8.80 -17.92 -7.58
CA THR A 100 -9.71 -19.05 -7.32
C THR A 100 -9.59 -19.58 -5.90
N ASP A 101 -8.69 -19.00 -5.10
CA ASP A 101 -8.45 -19.35 -3.70
C ASP A 101 -7.84 -20.76 -3.52
N SER A 102 -7.13 -21.24 -4.55
CA SER A 102 -6.47 -22.55 -4.54
C SER A 102 -5.22 -22.57 -3.63
N PRO A 103 -4.83 -23.75 -3.09
CA PRO A 103 -3.65 -23.86 -2.24
C PRO A 103 -2.35 -23.41 -2.91
N SER A 104 -2.19 -23.64 -4.21
CA SER A 104 -1.00 -23.23 -4.97
C SER A 104 -0.93 -21.71 -5.16
N GLU A 105 -2.05 -21.05 -5.44
CA GLU A 105 -2.11 -19.59 -5.52
C GLU A 105 -1.80 -18.94 -4.16
N LYS A 106 -2.30 -19.50 -3.06
CA LYS A 106 -1.99 -19.03 -1.70
C LYS A 106 -0.51 -19.17 -1.37
N ALA A 107 0.09 -20.32 -1.71
CA ALA A 107 1.52 -20.54 -1.49
C ALA A 107 2.38 -19.54 -2.29
N GLU A 108 1.99 -19.25 -3.54
CA GLU A 108 2.66 -18.25 -4.37
C GLU A 108 2.48 -16.82 -3.80
N PHE A 109 1.28 -16.48 -3.34
CA PHE A 109 1.02 -15.20 -2.67
C PHE A 109 1.92 -15.03 -1.44
N GLU A 110 1.98 -16.03 -0.56
CA GLU A 110 2.83 -15.98 0.63
C GLU A 110 4.32 -15.87 0.27
N ARG A 111 4.77 -16.58 -0.77
CA ARG A 111 6.15 -16.49 -1.26
C ARG A 111 6.49 -15.07 -1.73
N VAL A 112 5.65 -14.48 -2.56
CA VAL A 112 5.86 -13.12 -3.09
C VAL A 112 5.69 -12.07 -2.00
N TRP A 113 4.68 -12.22 -1.14
CA TRP A 113 4.45 -11.33 -0.01
C TRP A 113 5.64 -11.35 0.96
N LYS A 114 6.24 -12.51 1.21
CA LYS A 114 7.47 -12.62 2.01
C LYS A 114 8.64 -11.82 1.43
N ALA A 115 8.80 -11.79 0.10
CA ALA A 115 9.83 -10.99 -0.55
C ALA A 115 9.54 -9.48 -0.47
N VAL A 116 8.30 -9.07 -0.78
CA VAL A 116 7.87 -7.66 -0.67
C VAL A 116 7.97 -7.15 0.76
N SER A 117 7.50 -7.94 1.72
CA SER A 117 7.56 -7.62 3.15
C SER A 117 9.01 -7.49 3.64
N ALA A 118 9.93 -8.35 3.18
CA ALA A 118 11.35 -8.18 3.46
C ALA A 118 11.86 -6.81 2.96
N ILE A 119 11.57 -6.42 1.71
CA ILE A 119 11.97 -5.12 1.16
C ILE A 119 11.37 -3.95 1.96
N LEU A 120 10.10 -4.06 2.38
CA LEU A 120 9.41 -3.08 3.21
C LEU A 120 9.96 -2.99 4.66
N MET A 121 10.58 -4.06 5.15
CA MET A 121 11.31 -4.05 6.43
C MET A 121 12.72 -3.49 6.27
N TYR A 122 13.38 -3.74 5.14
CA TYR A 122 14.71 -3.23 4.86
C TYR A 122 14.75 -1.75 4.55
N THR A 123 13.62 -1.12 4.24
CA THR A 123 13.54 0.29 3.80
C THR A 123 13.83 1.35 4.88
N HIS A 124 14.26 0.99 6.10
CA HIS A 124 14.79 1.94 7.11
C HIS A 124 15.60 1.21 8.21
N THR A 125 16.64 0.47 7.86
CA THR A 125 17.55 -0.17 8.84
C THR A 125 19.00 0.24 8.61
N GLU A 126 19.88 0.16 9.63
CA GLU A 126 21.34 0.32 9.43
C GLU A 126 21.87 -0.58 8.31
N SER A 127 21.22 -1.73 8.08
CA SER A 127 21.50 -2.65 6.98
C SER A 127 21.19 -2.08 5.58
N GLU A 128 20.26 -1.14 5.44
CA GLU A 128 20.03 -0.39 4.20
C GLU A 128 21.17 0.59 3.92
N ALA A 129 21.63 1.31 4.95
CA ALA A 129 22.78 2.19 4.84
C ALA A 129 24.04 1.38 4.48
N LEU A 130 24.19 0.17 5.03
CA LEU A 130 25.26 -0.76 4.67
C LEU A 130 25.14 -1.28 3.23
N LEU A 131 23.93 -1.60 2.76
CA LEU A 131 23.72 -2.03 1.37
C LEU A 131 23.95 -0.90 0.36
N VAL A 132 23.43 0.30 0.65
CA VAL A 132 23.64 1.50 -0.17
C VAL A 132 25.12 1.90 -0.18
N ASN A 133 25.80 1.80 0.98
CA ASN A 133 27.25 2.06 1.04
C ASN A 133 28.05 0.99 0.30
N ALA A 134 27.69 -0.30 0.40
CA ALA A 134 28.34 -1.36 -0.36
C ALA A 134 28.17 -1.17 -1.88
N ILE A 135 26.98 -0.76 -2.34
CA ILE A 135 26.76 -0.43 -3.76
C ILE A 135 27.63 0.77 -4.18
N ARG A 136 27.71 1.82 -3.36
CA ARG A 136 28.56 2.99 -3.63
C ARG A 136 30.06 2.69 -3.60
N GLU A 137 30.50 1.79 -2.73
CA GLU A 137 31.89 1.31 -2.68
C GLU A 137 32.22 0.56 -3.98
N VAL A 138 31.32 -0.30 -4.46
CA VAL A 138 31.46 -0.97 -5.75
C VAL A 138 31.46 0.02 -6.93
N GLU A 139 30.60 1.05 -6.92
CA GLU A 139 30.60 2.11 -7.92
C GLU A 139 31.90 2.93 -7.95
N GLN A 140 32.50 3.16 -6.77
CA GLN A 140 33.79 3.85 -6.64
C GLN A 140 34.98 2.96 -7.05
N GLU A 141 34.96 1.67 -6.71
CA GLU A 141 36.01 0.72 -7.10
C GLU A 141 36.04 0.47 -8.61
N LEU A 142 34.87 0.51 -9.26
CA LEU A 142 34.74 0.27 -10.70
C LEU A 142 34.78 1.55 -11.55
N ASP A 143 34.84 2.74 -10.93
CA ASP A 143 34.70 4.06 -11.56
C ASP A 143 33.51 4.14 -12.54
N GLN A 144 32.44 3.42 -12.20
CA GLN A 144 31.24 3.28 -13.01
C GLN A 144 30.02 3.40 -12.11
N LYS A 145 29.15 4.32 -12.49
CA LYS A 145 27.87 4.51 -11.84
C LYS A 145 26.92 3.40 -12.30
N ILE A 146 26.34 2.66 -11.36
CA ILE A 146 25.37 1.60 -11.67
C ILE A 146 24.05 2.31 -11.92
N GLU A 147 23.85 2.75 -13.16
CA GLU A 147 22.56 3.24 -13.62
C GLU A 147 21.71 2.04 -14.08
N PRO A 148 20.45 1.93 -13.63
CA PRO A 148 19.55 0.92 -14.17
C PRO A 148 19.42 1.16 -15.68
N ASP A 149 19.56 0.10 -16.46
CA ASP A 149 19.50 0.20 -17.92
C ASP A 149 18.14 0.70 -18.41
N GLU A 150 18.11 1.20 -19.66
CA GLU A 150 16.90 1.76 -20.26
C GLU A 150 15.75 0.77 -20.32
N GLU A 151 16.04 -0.54 -20.39
CA GLU A 151 15.04 -1.60 -20.39
C GLU A 151 14.37 -1.71 -19.01
N THR A 152 15.14 -1.68 -17.93
CA THR A 152 14.66 -1.72 -16.55
C THR A 152 13.85 -0.46 -16.21
N ILE A 153 14.32 0.71 -16.64
CA ILE A 153 13.57 1.97 -16.52
C ILE A 153 12.29 1.93 -17.37
N GLY A 154 12.36 1.34 -18.56
CA GLY A 154 11.24 1.13 -19.47
C GLY A 154 10.15 0.25 -18.85
N GLN A 155 10.52 -0.90 -18.32
CA GLN A 155 9.61 -1.83 -17.65
C GLN A 155 8.93 -1.18 -16.43
N PHE A 156 9.67 -0.39 -15.65
CA PHE A 156 9.10 0.35 -14.52
C PHE A 156 8.14 1.45 -14.97
N LYS A 157 8.47 2.16 -16.07
CA LYS A 157 7.59 3.17 -16.68
C LYS A 157 6.35 2.56 -17.32
N GLU A 158 6.44 1.39 -17.95
CA GLU A 158 5.28 0.66 -18.47
C GLU A 158 4.36 0.18 -17.35
N LEU A 159 4.94 -0.33 -16.27
CA LEU A 159 4.19 -0.75 -15.08
C LEU A 159 3.43 0.43 -14.43
N LEU A 160 4.02 1.63 -14.43
CA LEU A 160 3.34 2.86 -14.03
C LEU A 160 2.31 3.30 -15.08
N ARG A 161 2.63 3.24 -16.38
CA ARG A 161 1.74 3.68 -17.46
C ARG A 161 0.47 2.83 -17.52
N ASP A 162 0.57 1.51 -17.37
CA ASP A 162 -0.58 0.60 -17.36
C ASP A 162 -1.45 0.80 -16.11
N GLN A 163 -0.90 1.35 -15.02
CA GLN A 163 -1.67 1.80 -13.86
C GLN A 163 -2.40 3.15 -14.09
N TYR A 164 -1.91 3.99 -15.01
CA TYR A 164 -2.43 5.35 -15.27
C TYR A 164 -3.14 5.51 -16.63
N ALA A 165 -3.28 4.45 -17.42
CA ALA A 165 -4.04 4.47 -18.67
C ALA A 165 -5.56 4.54 -18.38
N LEU A 166 -6.07 5.77 -18.27
CA LEU A 166 -7.48 6.15 -18.33
C LEU A 166 -7.76 6.91 -19.64
#